data_AF-A0A172U0P4-F1
#
_entry.id   AF-A0A172U0P4-F1
#
_cell.length_a   1.000
_cell.length_b   1.000
_cell.length_c   1.000
_cell.angle_alpha   90.00
_cell.angle_beta   90.00
_cell.angle_gamma   90.00
#
_symmetry.space_group_name_H-M   'P 1'
#
loop_
_entity.id
_entity.type
_entity.pdbx_description
1 polymer ?
#
loop_
_entity_poly.entity_id
_entity_poly.type
_entity_poly.pdbx_seq_one_letter_code
_entity_poly.pdbx_strand_id
1 'polypeptide(L)'
;MRKDPNLKRTMANADRFGVASKMVKRVYYRQLPGTVRKPGLFARLTGMVNKWLYQGKTKEEAQELLIAYCHTLIPKTSNKTTTPPIASTNEKTSLPENRSTVAVTPTPSLHAASTRKHKSKQARYLSHWKVKQNGKLHVPKAKHTRLPTSAYTDGT
;
A
#
# COMPACT_ATOMS: atom_id res chain seq x y z
N MET A 1 27.54 15.43 -16.13
CA MET A 1 26.74 14.69 -15.12
C MET A 1 27.46 13.41 -14.74
N ARG A 2 27.81 13.22 -13.47
CA ARG A 2 28.41 11.97 -12.96
C ARG A 2 27.32 10.90 -12.96
N LYS A 3 27.50 9.82 -13.72
CA LYS A 3 26.52 8.73 -13.80
C LYS A 3 26.77 7.78 -12.63
N ASP A 4 25.93 7.83 -11.61
CA ASP A 4 26.03 6.89 -10.50
C ASP A 4 25.86 5.44 -11.01
N PRO A 5 26.77 4.52 -10.67
CA PRO A 5 26.67 3.13 -11.13
C PRO A 5 25.38 2.45 -10.63
N ASN A 6 24.90 2.85 -9.45
CA ASN A 6 23.63 2.38 -8.88
C ASN A 6 22.44 2.83 -9.73
N LEU A 7 22.45 4.06 -10.25
CA LEU A 7 21.38 4.56 -11.11
C LEU A 7 21.31 3.76 -12.42
N LYS A 8 22.47 3.46 -13.03
CA LYS A 8 22.54 2.66 -14.26
C LYS A 8 21.91 1.28 -14.08
N ARG A 9 22.16 0.62 -12.94
CA ARG A 9 21.56 -0.68 -12.60
C ARG A 9 20.04 -0.58 -12.45
N THR A 10 19.56 0.45 -11.77
CA THR A 10 18.11 0.68 -11.58
C THR A 10 17.40 0.93 -12.91
N MET A 11 17.98 1.74 -13.79
CA MET A 11 17.41 2.00 -15.12
C MET A 11 17.33 0.72 -15.96
N ALA A 12 18.41 -0.06 -16.02
CA ALA A 12 18.40 -1.34 -16.75
C ALA A 12 17.34 -2.33 -16.21
N ASN A 13 17.13 -2.36 -14.89
CA ASN A 13 16.08 -3.18 -14.28
C ASN A 13 14.67 -2.66 -14.63
N ALA A 14 14.49 -1.35 -14.63
CA ALA A 14 13.22 -0.71 -15.00
C ALA A 14 12.87 -0.99 -16.46
N ASP A 15 13.85 -0.94 -17.37
CA ASP A 15 13.63 -1.25 -18.79
C ASP A 15 13.15 -2.69 -18.98
N ARG A 16 13.80 -3.65 -18.31
CA ARG A 16 13.40 -5.07 -18.33
C ARG A 16 11.99 -5.27 -17.77
N PHE A 17 11.70 -4.66 -16.63
CA PHE A 17 10.37 -4.71 -16.03
C PHE A 17 9.31 -4.06 -16.92
N GLY A 18 9.67 -2.99 -17.64
CA GLY A 18 8.84 -2.33 -18.64
C GLY A 18 8.43 -3.29 -19.76
N VAL A 19 9.36 -4.11 -20.27
CA VAL A 19 9.07 -5.14 -21.28
C VAL A 19 8.09 -6.18 -20.72
N ALA A 20 8.37 -6.72 -19.52
CA ALA A 20 7.48 -7.69 -18.88
C ALA A 20 6.07 -7.13 -18.65
N SER A 21 5.96 -5.88 -18.19
CA SER A 21 4.66 -5.25 -17.92
C SER A 21 3.83 -5.05 -19.20
N LYS A 22 4.48 -4.72 -20.33
CA LYS A 22 3.81 -4.58 -21.63
C LYS A 22 3.22 -5.92 -22.10
N MET A 23 3.94 -7.02 -21.88
CA MET A 23 3.44 -8.37 -22.21
C MET A 23 2.22 -8.72 -21.34
N VAL A 24 2.34 -8.54 -20.02
CA VAL A 24 1.26 -8.84 -19.08
C VAL A 24 0.03 -7.99 -19.36
N LYS A 25 0.18 -6.70 -19.72
CA LYS A 25 -0.94 -5.81 -20.04
C LYS A 25 -1.88 -6.38 -21.09
N ARG A 26 -1.33 -6.95 -22.17
CA ARG A 26 -2.15 -7.51 -23.26
C ARG A 26 -2.98 -8.70 -22.78
N VAL A 27 -2.37 -9.62 -22.04
CA VAL A 27 -3.06 -10.81 -21.51
C VAL A 27 -4.05 -10.43 -20.42
N TYR A 28 -3.64 -9.57 -19.48
CA TYR A 28 -4.44 -9.19 -18.32
C TYR A 28 -5.75 -8.50 -18.67
N TYR A 29 -5.72 -7.55 -19.60
CA TYR A 29 -6.93 -6.81 -19.98
C TYR A 29 -7.78 -7.52 -21.03
N ARG A 30 -7.20 -8.46 -21.80
CA ARG A 30 -7.93 -9.16 -22.88
C ARG A 30 -8.46 -10.54 -22.48
N GLN A 31 -7.72 -11.31 -21.68
CA GLN A 31 -8.05 -12.71 -21.38
C GLN A 31 -8.67 -12.91 -19.99
N LEU A 32 -8.25 -12.12 -18.99
CA LEU A 32 -8.76 -12.29 -17.63
C LEU A 32 -10.07 -11.51 -17.44
N PRO A 33 -11.16 -12.12 -16.95
CA PRO A 33 -12.38 -11.40 -16.62
C PRO A 33 -12.18 -10.41 -15.46
N GLY A 34 -13.01 -9.36 -15.37
CA GLY A 34 -12.89 -8.34 -14.32
C GLY A 34 -12.98 -8.92 -12.89
N THR A 35 -13.69 -10.04 -12.72
CA THR A 35 -13.89 -10.72 -11.44
C THR A 35 -12.59 -11.27 -10.83
N VAL A 36 -11.63 -11.68 -11.67
CA VAL A 36 -10.33 -12.20 -11.20
C VAL A 36 -9.26 -11.12 -11.09
N ARG A 37 -9.51 -9.91 -11.62
CA ARG A 37 -8.58 -8.77 -11.62
C ARG A 37 -8.49 -8.10 -10.24
N LYS A 38 -7.82 -8.78 -9.31
CA LYS A 38 -7.58 -8.27 -7.95
C LYS A 38 -6.43 -7.26 -7.91
N PRO A 39 -6.46 -6.29 -6.98
CA PRO A 39 -5.33 -5.40 -6.76
C PRO A 39 -4.06 -6.22 -6.48
N GLY A 40 -2.96 -5.83 -7.13
CA GLY A 40 -1.67 -6.53 -7.03
C GLY A 40 -1.52 -7.79 -7.89
N LEU A 41 -2.58 -8.33 -8.51
CA LEU A 41 -2.44 -9.48 -9.43
C LEU A 41 -1.55 -9.12 -10.62
N PHE A 42 -1.75 -7.94 -11.19
CA PHE A 42 -0.92 -7.44 -12.30
C PHE A 42 0.57 -7.41 -11.94
N ALA A 43 0.91 -6.91 -10.75
CA ALA A 43 2.29 -6.85 -10.26
C ALA A 43 2.88 -8.25 -10.08
N ARG A 44 2.09 -9.21 -9.56
CA ARG A 44 2.51 -10.61 -9.41
C ARG A 44 2.81 -11.27 -10.76
N LEU A 45 1.90 -11.13 -11.73
CA LEU A 45 2.09 -11.65 -13.09
C LEU A 45 3.33 -11.03 -13.76
N THR A 46 3.52 -9.71 -13.60
CA THR A 46 4.69 -9.01 -14.15
C THR A 46 5.98 -9.50 -13.49
N GLY A 47 5.97 -9.75 -12.18
CA GLY A 47 7.10 -10.34 -11.47
C GLY A 47 7.45 -11.75 -11.97
N MET A 48 6.44 -12.58 -12.28
CA MET A 48 6.66 -13.92 -12.85
C MET A 48 7.29 -13.85 -14.25
N VAL A 49 6.73 -13.04 -15.15
CA VAL A 49 7.28 -12.85 -16.50
C VAL A 49 8.70 -12.31 -16.44
N ASN A 50 8.97 -11.33 -15.57
CA ASN A 50 10.32 -10.81 -15.39
C ASN A 50 11.30 -11.91 -14.95
N LYS A 51 10.91 -12.79 -14.01
CA LYS A 51 11.73 -13.94 -13.60
C LYS A 51 12.01 -14.90 -14.75
N TRP A 52 11.02 -15.19 -15.60
CA TRP A 52 11.22 -16.05 -16.77
C TRP A 52 12.19 -15.44 -17.79
N LEU A 53 12.08 -14.13 -18.03
CA LEU A 53 13.03 -13.42 -18.89
C LEU A 53 14.44 -13.41 -18.29
N TYR A 54 14.57 -13.32 -16.96
CA TYR A 54 15.86 -13.46 -16.27
C TYR A 54 16.48 -14.85 -16.41
N GLN A 55 15.65 -15.89 -16.52
CA GLN A 55 16.07 -17.28 -16.74
C GLN A 55 16.48 -17.55 -18.21
N GLY A 56 16.35 -16.56 -19.10
CA GLY A 56 16.69 -16.70 -20.52
C GLY A 56 15.58 -17.29 -21.38
N LYS A 57 14.35 -17.39 -20.86
CA LYS A 57 13.20 -17.82 -21.68
C LYS A 57 12.88 -16.80 -22.76
N THR A 58 12.45 -17.29 -23.91
CA THR A 58 12.00 -16.42 -25.01
C THR A 58 10.71 -15.70 -24.63
N LYS A 59 10.37 -14.63 -25.35
CA LYS A 59 9.17 -13.82 -25.05
C LYS A 59 7.91 -14.64 -25.30
N GLU A 60 7.97 -15.50 -26.30
CA GLU A 60 6.92 -16.38 -26.76
C GLU A 60 6.63 -17.44 -25.68
N GLU A 61 7.65 -18.14 -25.20
CA GLU A 61 7.53 -19.10 -24.08
C GLU A 61 6.96 -18.45 -22.81
N ALA A 62 7.49 -17.26 -22.45
CA ALA A 62 7.02 -16.54 -21.28
C ALA A 62 5.54 -16.13 -21.42
N GLN A 63 5.09 -15.83 -22.65
CA GLN A 63 3.70 -15.51 -22.93
C GLN A 63 2.80 -16.75 -22.83
N GLU A 64 3.24 -17.91 -23.35
CA GLU A 64 2.48 -19.16 -23.24
C GLU A 64 2.28 -19.58 -21.78
N LEU A 65 3.35 -19.54 -20.98
CA LEU A 65 3.29 -19.82 -19.55
C LEU A 65 2.38 -18.85 -18.80
N LEU A 66 2.37 -17.58 -19.20
CA LEU A 66 1.49 -16.57 -18.62
C LEU A 66 0.02 -16.89 -18.90
N ILE A 67 -0.31 -17.23 -20.15
CA ILE A 67 -1.67 -17.57 -20.57
C ILE A 67 -2.15 -18.83 -19.85
N ALA A 68 -1.31 -19.88 -19.82
CA ALA A 68 -1.60 -21.12 -19.09
C ALA A 68 -1.92 -20.84 -17.61
N TYR A 69 -1.10 -20.00 -16.95
CA TYR A 69 -1.37 -19.61 -15.57
C TYR A 69 -2.68 -18.80 -15.44
N CYS A 70 -2.97 -17.89 -16.36
CA CYS A 70 -4.22 -17.13 -16.35
C CYS A 70 -5.46 -18.03 -16.48
N HIS A 71 -5.38 -19.11 -17.26
CA HIS A 71 -6.49 -20.08 -17.36
C HIS A 71 -6.75 -20.82 -16.03
N THR A 72 -5.71 -21.10 -15.23
CA THR A 72 -5.90 -21.70 -13.90
C THR A 72 -6.60 -20.78 -12.91
N LEU A 73 -6.49 -19.46 -13.11
CA LEU A 73 -7.09 -18.46 -12.23
C LEU A 73 -8.56 -18.23 -12.48
N ILE A 74 -9.09 -18.63 -13.65
CA ILE A 74 -10.51 -18.53 -13.96
C ILE A 74 -11.19 -19.66 -13.19
N PRO A 75 -11.96 -19.36 -12.12
CA PRO A 75 -12.66 -20.40 -11.40
C PRO A 75 -13.65 -21.06 -12.38
N LYS A 76 -13.48 -22.37 -12.62
CA LYS A 76 -14.50 -23.17 -13.29
C LYS A 76 -15.75 -23.04 -12.42
N THR A 77 -16.77 -22.38 -12.94
CA THR A 77 -18.08 -22.24 -12.30
C THR A 77 -18.64 -23.64 -12.10
N SER A 78 -18.36 -24.24 -10.94
CA SER A 78 -19.19 -25.30 -10.40
C SER A 78 -20.50 -24.63 -10.01
N ASN A 79 -21.54 -24.90 -10.79
CA ASN A 79 -22.92 -24.61 -10.43
C ASN A 79 -23.20 -25.30 -9.08
N LYS A 80 -23.06 -24.58 -7.97
CA LYS A 80 -23.78 -24.89 -6.74
C LYS A 80 -24.95 -23.94 -6.65
N THR A 81 -25.97 -24.28 -7.43
CA THR A 81 -27.35 -23.92 -7.13
C THR A 81 -27.70 -24.59 -5.80
N THR A 82 -27.78 -23.82 -4.72
CA THR A 82 -28.46 -24.24 -3.50
C THR A 82 -29.31 -23.06 -3.04
N THR A 83 -30.56 -23.16 -3.47
CA THR A 83 -31.82 -22.63 -2.94
C THR A 83 -31.75 -21.75 -1.68
N PRO A 84 -32.37 -20.56 -1.66
CA PRO A 84 -32.63 -19.83 -0.43
C PRO A 84 -33.90 -20.37 0.27
N PRO A 85 -33.92 -20.55 1.61
CA PRO A 85 -35.17 -20.59 2.35
C PRO A 85 -35.49 -19.19 2.92
N ILE A 86 -36.73 -18.82 2.66
CA ILE A 86 -37.42 -17.59 3.02
C ILE A 86 -37.94 -17.66 4.48
N ALA A 87 -37.95 -16.49 5.15
CA ALA A 87 -38.82 -16.02 6.24
C ALA A 87 -38.75 -16.59 7.67
N SER A 88 -38.48 -15.69 8.62
CA SER A 88 -39.41 -15.24 9.70
C SER A 88 -38.65 -14.20 10.56
N THR A 89 -38.94 -12.90 10.55
CA THR A 89 -40.12 -12.17 11.08
C THR A 89 -40.23 -12.24 12.62
N ASN A 90 -40.14 -11.04 13.23
CA ASN A 90 -40.50 -10.61 14.59
C ASN A 90 -39.52 -10.97 15.74
N GLU A 91 -39.29 -10.16 16.78
CA GLU A 91 -39.64 -8.78 17.16
C GLU A 91 -38.75 -8.41 18.39
N LYS A 92 -38.24 -7.18 18.43
CA LYS A 92 -38.31 -6.20 19.54
C LYS A 92 -37.99 -6.63 21.00
N THR A 93 -37.04 -5.90 21.62
CA THR A 93 -37.17 -5.16 22.93
C THR A 93 -36.00 -5.34 23.92
N SER A 94 -35.44 -4.17 24.30
CA SER A 94 -34.73 -3.78 25.54
C SER A 94 -33.36 -4.37 25.95
N LEU A 95 -32.34 -3.51 25.84
CA LEU A 95 -31.23 -3.31 26.80
C LEU A 95 -31.77 -2.79 28.17
N PRO A 96 -30.98 -2.64 29.28
CA PRO A 96 -29.51 -2.70 29.40
C PRO A 96 -28.91 -3.39 30.67
N GLU A 97 -27.58 -3.42 30.70
CA GLU A 97 -26.67 -3.23 31.86
C GLU A 97 -26.56 -4.29 32.99
N ASN A 98 -25.34 -4.80 33.26
CA ASN A 98 -24.44 -4.31 34.33
C ASN A 98 -23.43 -5.39 34.82
N ARG A 99 -22.17 -4.96 35.08
CA ARG A 99 -21.09 -5.59 35.91
C ARG A 99 -20.48 -6.93 35.43
N SER A 100 -19.21 -7.27 35.63
CA SER A 100 -18.05 -6.64 36.29
C SER A 100 -16.77 -7.39 35.86
N THR A 101 -15.63 -6.70 36.01
CA THR A 101 -14.22 -7.15 36.19
C THR A 101 -14.03 -8.57 36.75
N VAL A 102 -12.97 -9.34 36.43
CA VAL A 102 -11.59 -9.23 36.98
C VAL A 102 -10.58 -10.03 36.12
N ALA A 103 -9.33 -9.54 36.18
CA ALA A 103 -8.09 -9.91 35.52
C ALA A 103 -7.58 -11.37 35.66
N VAL A 104 -6.79 -11.79 34.66
CA VAL A 104 -5.80 -12.88 34.76
C VAL A 104 -4.47 -12.40 34.18
N THR A 105 -3.44 -12.45 35.03
CA THR A 105 -2.00 -12.26 34.76
C THR A 105 -1.44 -13.32 33.80
N PRO A 106 -0.29 -13.05 33.15
CA PRO A 106 0.89 -13.82 33.57
C PRO A 106 2.22 -13.03 33.63
N THR A 107 3.06 -13.54 34.52
CA THR A 107 4.45 -13.23 34.88
C THR A 107 5.45 -13.47 33.72
N PRO A 108 6.68 -12.92 33.76
CA PRO A 108 7.50 -12.58 32.61
C PRO A 108 8.49 -13.68 32.23
N SER A 109 8.87 -13.74 30.95
CA SER A 109 10.05 -14.50 30.49
C SER A 109 10.89 -13.66 29.52
N LEU A 110 12.18 -13.67 29.81
CA LEU A 110 13.26 -12.85 29.30
C LEU A 110 13.55 -13.12 27.83
N HIS A 111 13.30 -12.13 26.96
CA HIS A 111 14.15 -11.91 25.79
C HIS A 111 14.31 -10.40 25.58
N ALA A 112 15.37 -9.86 26.17
CA ALA A 112 15.85 -8.51 25.93
C ALA A 112 16.40 -8.40 24.50
N ALA A 113 15.52 -8.22 23.52
CA ALA A 113 15.90 -7.71 22.21
C ALA A 113 16.14 -6.21 22.34
N SER A 114 17.41 -5.82 22.48
CA SER A 114 17.87 -4.44 22.47
C SER A 114 17.48 -3.75 21.17
N THR A 115 16.31 -3.13 21.15
CA THR A 115 15.88 -2.27 20.05
C THR A 115 16.66 -0.96 20.15
N ARG A 116 17.62 -0.76 19.23
CA ARG A 116 18.26 0.54 19.04
C ARG A 116 17.17 1.55 18.71
N LYS A 117 16.88 2.46 19.64
CA LYS A 117 15.87 3.52 19.48
C LYS A 117 16.32 4.46 18.35
N HIS A 118 15.85 4.20 17.15
CA HIS A 118 16.07 5.07 16.00
C HIS A 118 15.23 6.33 16.23
N LYS A 119 15.85 7.42 16.69
CA LYS A 119 15.19 8.72 16.80
C LYS A 119 14.96 9.24 15.38
N SER A 120 13.74 9.12 14.87
CA SER A 120 13.36 9.76 13.62
C SER A 120 13.55 11.27 13.76
N LYS A 121 14.22 11.89 12.79
CA LYS A 121 14.33 13.35 12.74
C LYS A 121 12.92 13.89 12.49
N GLN A 122 12.30 14.45 13.54
CA GLN A 122 11.00 15.09 13.42
C GLN A 122 11.15 16.32 12.51
N ALA A 123 10.23 16.49 11.56
CA ALA A 123 10.26 17.63 10.65
C ALA A 123 10.12 18.94 11.46
N ARG A 124 10.97 19.94 11.18
CA ARG A 124 11.04 21.19 11.94
C ARG A 124 9.67 21.85 12.15
N TYR A 125 8.80 21.81 11.15
CA TYR A 125 7.46 22.41 11.21
C TYR A 125 6.50 21.71 12.17
N LEU A 126 6.71 20.44 12.51
CA LEU A 126 5.85 19.67 13.44
C LEU A 126 6.26 19.79 14.90
N SER A 127 7.41 20.41 15.20
CA SER A 127 7.92 20.53 16.58
C SER A 127 7.04 21.40 17.49
N HIS A 128 6.28 22.33 16.90
CA HIS A 128 5.36 23.22 17.62
C HIS A 128 3.90 22.74 17.62
N TRP A 129 3.63 21.59 17.00
CA TRP A 129 2.27 21.06 16.87
C TRP A 129 1.93 20.32 18.16
N LYS A 130 1.04 20.91 18.96
CA LYS A 130 0.52 20.30 20.21
C LYS A 130 -0.92 19.89 20.01
N VAL A 131 -1.31 18.71 20.49
CA VAL A 131 -2.73 18.29 20.53
C VAL A 131 -3.34 18.81 21.83
N LYS A 132 -4.46 19.52 21.75
CA LYS A 132 -5.22 19.97 22.92
C LYS A 132 -6.01 18.80 23.53
N GLN A 133 -6.43 18.93 24.79
CA GLN A 133 -7.23 17.90 25.49
C GLN A 133 -8.54 17.55 24.77
N ASN A 134 -9.05 18.43 23.92
CA ASN A 134 -10.22 18.19 23.08
C ASN A 134 -9.91 17.45 21.76
N GLY A 135 -8.72 16.87 21.60
CA GLY A 135 -8.29 16.15 20.41
C GLY A 135 -7.98 17.03 19.19
N LYS A 136 -8.14 18.36 19.29
CA LYS A 136 -7.85 19.28 18.18
C LYS A 136 -6.38 19.66 18.17
N LEU A 137 -5.82 19.69 16.97
CA LEU A 137 -4.44 20.09 16.72
C LEU A 137 -4.27 21.60 16.84
N HIS A 138 -3.33 22.04 17.67
CA HIS A 138 -2.95 23.45 17.78
C HIS A 138 -1.96 23.81 16.68
N VAL A 139 -2.43 24.61 15.71
CA VAL A 139 -1.59 25.22 14.68
C VAL A 139 -1.29 26.65 15.12
N PRO A 140 -0.01 27.00 15.40
CA PRO A 140 0.36 28.38 15.71
C PRO A 140 0.00 29.28 14.53
N LYS A 141 -0.84 30.30 14.76
CA LYS A 141 -1.13 31.31 13.74
C LYS A 141 0.09 32.22 13.61
N ALA A 142 0.64 32.35 12.39
CA ALA A 142 1.71 33.29 12.13
C ALA A 142 1.22 34.70 12.47
N LYS A 143 1.97 35.43 13.32
CA LYS A 143 1.73 36.85 13.51
C LYS A 143 2.11 37.54 12.19
N HIS A 144 1.18 38.30 11.61
CA HIS A 144 1.49 39.17 10.48
C HIS A 144 2.57 40.15 10.91
N THR A 145 3.83 39.87 10.58
CA THR A 145 4.91 40.85 10.66
C THR A 145 4.62 41.89 9.58
N ARG A 146 4.13 43.06 9.96
CA ARG A 146 4.15 44.23 9.08
C ARG A 146 5.62 44.54 8.82
N LEU A 147 6.04 44.42 7.56
CA LEU A 147 7.38 44.83 7.12
C LEU A 147 7.50 46.35 7.33
N PRO A 148 8.60 46.86 7.93
CA PRO A 148 8.87 48.28 7.90
C PRO A 148 9.21 48.71 6.47
N THR A 149 8.54 49.75 6.00
CA THR A 149 8.85 50.47 4.76
C THR A 149 10.27 51.01 4.88
N SER A 150 11.23 50.38 4.17
CA SER A 150 12.60 50.85 4.09
C SER A 150 12.63 52.12 3.23
N ALA A 151 13.07 53.22 3.84
CA ALA A 151 13.34 54.48 3.17
C ALA A 151 14.41 54.28 2.08
N TYR A 152 14.12 54.82 0.89
CA TYR A 152 15.02 54.93 -0.25
C TYR A 152 15.85 56.21 -0.03
N THR A 153 17.16 56.08 0.16
CA THR A 153 18.08 57.22 0.10
C THR A 153 18.94 57.09 -1.15
N ASP A 154 18.73 58.03 -2.07
CA ASP A 154 19.60 58.32 -3.20
C ASP A 154 21.02 58.61 -2.72
N GLY A 155 22.00 58.08 -3.46
CA GLY A 155 23.41 58.36 -3.29
C GLY A 155 24.04 58.53 -4.67
N THR A 156 24.29 59.81 -4.98
CA THR A 156 25.03 60.42 -6.10
C THR A 156 26.33 59.73 -6.49
#